data_AF-A0A496QZ83-F1
#
_entry.id   AF-A0A496QZ83-F1
#
_cell.length_a   1.000
_cell.length_b   1.000
_cell.length_c   1.000
_cell.angle_alpha   90.00
_cell.angle_beta   90.00
_cell.angle_gamma   90.00
#
_symmetry.space_group_name_H-M   'P 1'
#
loop_
_entity.id
_entity.type
_entity.pdbx_description
1 polymer ?
#
loop_
_entity_poly.entity_id
_entity_poly.type
_entity_poly.pdbx_seq_one_letter_code
_entity_poly.pdbx_strand_id
1 'polypeptide(L)'
;MIVKNSIRSIIVLVLIIAAYPAIAQVDINSDTVKAWADDLFSQSLDEKRLSGAVLTVVRDSDVIFSRGYGYADYAAKTEIDPVKTRFMIGSITKTFTATSLAQLMDRGLVDSLDDPANKYLKRDTLPQVDGKDITLKELITHTAGFGNITFHLSNDKKVAYPLSAEEVAARRPPIIRKLKGTA
;
A
#
# COMPACT_ATOMS: atom_id res chain seq x y z
N MET A 1 35.26 9.52 57.40
CA MET A 1 35.54 8.29 56.61
C MET A 1 34.35 7.96 55.67
N ILE A 2 33.92 8.89 54.81
CA ILE A 2 32.73 8.67 53.92
C ILE A 2 32.95 9.20 52.48
N VAL A 3 33.97 10.01 52.20
CA VAL A 3 34.07 10.74 50.90
C VAL A 3 34.86 10.00 49.81
N LYS A 4 35.65 8.96 50.14
CA LYS A 4 36.53 8.29 49.15
C LYS A 4 35.86 7.18 48.33
N ASN A 5 34.70 6.65 48.75
CA ASN A 5 34.00 5.60 48.00
C ASN A 5 33.06 6.14 46.91
N SER A 6 32.62 7.39 47.01
CA SER A 6 31.65 8.00 46.09
C SER A 6 32.25 8.32 44.71
N ILE A 7 33.55 8.63 44.65
CA ILE A 7 34.24 9.04 43.41
C ILE A 7 34.50 7.82 42.50
N ARG A 8 34.77 6.64 43.09
CA ARG A 8 34.95 5.40 42.31
C ARG A 8 33.64 4.91 41.69
N SER A 9 32.52 5.06 42.38
CA SER A 9 31.19 4.70 41.83
C SER A 9 30.75 5.63 40.71
N ILE A 10 31.11 6.92 40.74
CA ILE A 10 30.79 7.88 39.66
C ILE A 10 31.65 7.63 38.41
N ILE A 11 32.93 7.29 38.57
CA ILE A 11 33.81 6.99 37.42
C ILE A 11 33.39 5.70 36.71
N VAL A 12 32.96 4.67 37.45
CA VAL A 12 32.42 3.43 36.86
C VAL A 12 31.08 3.67 36.14
N LEU A 13 30.22 4.55 36.67
CA LEU A 13 28.95 4.90 36.02
C LEU A 13 29.15 5.71 34.72
N VAL A 14 30.13 6.63 34.67
CA VAL A 14 30.47 7.41 33.47
C VAL A 14 31.13 6.54 32.39
N LEU A 15 31.95 5.55 32.77
CA LEU A 15 32.55 4.58 31.83
C LEU A 15 31.51 3.61 31.24
N ILE A 16 30.45 3.27 31.99
CA ILE A 16 29.35 2.43 31.47
C ILE A 16 28.46 3.22 30.49
N ILE A 17 28.28 4.53 30.68
CA ILE A 17 27.54 5.38 29.72
C ILE A 17 28.35 5.61 28.43
N ALA A 18 29.68 5.69 28.51
CA ALA A 18 30.56 5.83 27.34
C ALA A 18 30.79 4.51 26.56
N ALA A 19 30.41 3.37 27.14
CA ALA A 19 30.50 2.04 26.52
C ALA A 19 29.17 1.51 25.99
N TYR A 20 28.10 2.31 26.01
CA TYR A 20 27.00 2.04 25.09
C TYR A 20 27.59 2.11 23.69
N PRO A 21 27.59 1.03 22.89
CA PRO A 21 27.79 1.20 21.47
C PRO A 21 26.73 2.21 21.09
N ALA A 22 27.15 3.40 20.67
CA ALA A 22 26.29 4.22 19.84
C ALA A 22 25.86 3.24 18.77
N ILE A 23 24.58 2.85 18.77
CA ILE A 23 24.03 2.05 17.69
C ILE A 23 24.30 2.94 16.50
N ALA A 24 25.37 2.62 15.76
CA ALA A 24 25.78 3.41 14.62
C ALA A 24 24.55 3.42 13.75
N GLN A 25 23.99 4.62 13.55
CA GLN A 25 22.80 4.78 12.74
C GLN A 25 23.16 4.16 11.39
N VAL A 26 22.46 3.07 11.02
CA VAL A 26 22.72 2.38 9.77
C VAL A 26 22.54 3.42 8.68
N ASP A 27 23.63 3.79 8.01
CA ASP A 27 23.55 4.64 6.85
C ASP A 27 22.86 3.84 5.76
N ILE A 28 21.64 4.23 5.43
CA ILE A 28 20.85 3.54 4.42
C ILE A 28 21.35 4.07 3.07
N ASN A 29 22.26 3.40 2.41
CA ASN A 29 22.76 3.78 1.08
C ASN A 29 22.59 2.59 0.13
N SER A 30 23.00 2.74 -1.14
CA SER A 30 22.86 1.67 -2.13
C SER A 30 23.48 0.35 -1.65
N ASP A 31 24.66 0.39 -1.02
CA ASP A 31 25.40 -0.81 -0.64
C ASP A 31 24.77 -1.52 0.56
N THR A 32 24.36 -0.75 1.58
CA THR A 32 23.70 -1.34 2.75
C THR A 32 22.32 -1.89 2.41
N VAL A 33 21.57 -1.20 1.55
CA VAL A 33 20.29 -1.71 1.02
C VAL A 33 20.51 -2.96 0.17
N LYS A 34 21.51 -2.97 -0.70
CA LYS A 34 21.84 -4.13 -1.54
C LYS A 34 22.17 -5.36 -0.69
N ALA A 35 23.05 -5.20 0.31
CA ALA A 35 23.46 -6.32 1.16
C ALA A 35 22.27 -6.94 1.89
N TRP A 36 21.41 -6.09 2.46
CA TRP A 36 20.17 -6.53 3.12
C TRP A 36 19.18 -7.19 2.17
N ALA A 37 18.94 -6.58 1.01
CA ALA A 37 17.98 -7.07 0.04
C ALA A 37 18.43 -8.40 -0.59
N ASP A 38 19.72 -8.52 -0.93
CA ASP A 38 20.26 -9.76 -1.48
C ASP A 38 20.17 -10.91 -0.48
N ASP A 39 20.39 -10.67 0.82
CA ASP A 39 20.20 -11.69 1.86
C ASP A 39 18.72 -12.13 1.95
N LEU A 40 17.80 -11.17 2.09
CA LEU A 40 16.37 -11.42 2.22
C LEU A 40 15.77 -12.15 1.00
N PHE A 41 16.08 -11.67 -0.21
CA PHE A 41 15.48 -12.20 -1.43
C PHE A 41 16.14 -13.50 -1.88
N SER A 42 17.45 -13.68 -1.69
CA SER A 42 18.11 -14.98 -1.95
C SER A 42 17.50 -16.07 -1.07
N GLN A 43 17.36 -15.82 0.24
CA GLN A 43 16.72 -16.77 1.14
C GLN A 43 15.27 -17.07 0.71
N SER A 44 14.50 -16.04 0.36
CA SER A 44 13.10 -16.21 -0.06
C SER A 44 12.96 -17.02 -1.35
N LEU A 45 13.91 -16.88 -2.28
CA LEU A 45 13.96 -17.65 -3.52
C LEU A 45 14.35 -19.11 -3.27
N ASP A 46 15.36 -19.34 -2.42
CA ASP A 46 15.81 -20.69 -2.04
C ASP A 46 14.71 -21.47 -1.31
N GLU A 47 13.99 -20.79 -0.42
CA GLU A 47 12.81 -21.33 0.29
C GLU A 47 11.55 -21.40 -0.59
N LYS A 48 11.62 -20.97 -1.86
CA LYS A 48 10.50 -20.95 -2.84
C LYS A 48 9.27 -20.19 -2.34
N ARG A 49 9.48 -19.12 -1.57
CA ARG A 49 8.40 -18.28 -1.01
C ARG A 49 7.90 -17.23 -2.01
N LEU A 50 8.67 -16.96 -3.05
CA LEU A 50 8.31 -16.11 -4.17
C LEU A 50 9.03 -16.59 -5.44
N SER A 51 8.42 -16.36 -6.60
CA SER A 51 9.06 -16.65 -7.91
C SER A 51 9.92 -15.48 -8.40
N GLY A 52 9.57 -14.26 -7.97
CA GLY A 52 10.36 -13.08 -8.25
C GLY A 52 9.77 -11.80 -7.65
N ALA A 53 10.60 -10.78 -7.52
CA ALA A 53 10.25 -9.47 -6.98
C ALA A 53 11.09 -8.34 -7.61
N VAL A 54 10.60 -7.11 -7.50
CA VAL A 54 11.40 -5.89 -7.69
C VAL A 54 11.41 -5.13 -6.37
N LEU A 55 12.59 -4.70 -5.94
CA LEU A 55 12.74 -3.73 -4.86
C LEU A 55 13.31 -2.44 -5.44
N THR A 56 12.60 -1.33 -5.19
CA THR A 56 13.08 0.02 -5.46
C THR A 56 13.02 0.82 -4.16
N VAL A 57 14.13 1.46 -3.79
CA VAL A 57 14.24 2.33 -2.63
C VAL A 57 14.53 3.75 -3.10
N VAL A 58 13.67 4.67 -2.67
CA VAL A 58 13.79 6.10 -2.94
C VAL A 58 14.13 6.79 -1.62
N ARG A 59 15.14 7.64 -1.63
CA ARG A 59 15.41 8.60 -0.56
C ARG A 59 15.34 9.99 -1.14
N ASP A 60 14.64 10.88 -0.45
CA ASP A 60 14.39 12.25 -0.88
C ASP A 60 13.72 12.25 -2.27
N SER A 61 14.45 12.60 -3.32
CA SER A 61 13.98 12.54 -4.72
C SER A 61 14.74 11.55 -5.59
N ASP A 62 15.69 10.80 -5.00
CA ASP A 62 16.61 9.93 -5.73
C ASP A 62 16.30 8.45 -5.49
N VAL A 63 16.29 7.69 -6.58
CA VAL A 63 16.31 6.23 -6.51
C VAL A 63 17.72 5.81 -6.10
N ILE A 64 17.89 5.42 -4.84
CA ILE A 64 19.19 4.99 -4.30
C ILE A 64 19.46 3.51 -4.53
N PHE A 65 18.44 2.72 -4.87
CA PHE A 65 18.55 1.30 -5.18
C PHE A 65 17.35 0.82 -6.00
N SER A 66 17.59 0.01 -7.04
CA SER A 66 16.52 -0.69 -7.75
C SER A 66 17.05 -2.01 -8.32
N ARG A 67 16.40 -3.13 -8.00
CA ARG A 67 16.86 -4.47 -8.39
C ARG A 67 15.71 -5.45 -8.57
N GLY A 68 15.84 -6.30 -9.58
CA GLY A 68 15.00 -7.49 -9.80
C GLY A 68 15.62 -8.74 -9.17
N TYR A 69 14.78 -9.60 -8.61
CA TYR A 69 15.15 -10.87 -7.98
C TYR A 69 14.31 -12.01 -8.55
N GLY A 70 14.91 -13.12 -8.94
CA GLY A 70 14.19 -14.27 -9.49
C GLY A 70 13.68 -14.03 -10.92
N TYR A 71 12.55 -14.65 -11.26
CA TYR A 71 12.08 -14.75 -12.64
C TYR A 71 10.69 -14.12 -12.83
N ALA A 72 10.56 -13.34 -13.90
CA ALA A 72 9.28 -12.83 -14.41
C ALA A 72 8.46 -13.96 -15.04
N ASP A 73 9.14 -14.93 -15.66
CA ASP A 73 8.57 -16.19 -16.11
C ASP A 73 9.46 -17.33 -15.60
N TYR A 74 8.94 -18.10 -14.65
CA TYR A 74 9.66 -19.19 -14.02
C TYR A 74 9.96 -20.35 -14.97
N ALA A 75 9.05 -20.64 -15.92
CA ALA A 75 9.21 -21.74 -16.86
C ALA A 75 10.24 -21.40 -17.94
N ALA A 76 10.15 -20.19 -18.50
CA ALA A 76 11.11 -19.69 -19.47
C ALA A 76 12.44 -19.23 -18.83
N LYS A 77 12.51 -19.17 -17.49
CA LYS A 77 13.62 -18.59 -16.71
C LYS A 77 13.97 -17.17 -17.16
N THR A 78 12.95 -16.38 -17.49
CA THR A 78 13.12 -14.96 -17.83
C THR A 78 13.35 -14.18 -16.54
N GLU A 79 14.54 -13.61 -16.36
CA GLU A 79 14.87 -12.80 -15.17
C GLU A 79 13.98 -11.56 -15.06
N ILE A 80 13.81 -11.08 -13.83
CA ILE A 80 13.14 -9.80 -13.60
C ILE A 80 14.07 -8.64 -13.98
N ASP A 81 13.58 -7.78 -14.87
CA ASP A 81 14.16 -6.47 -15.15
C ASP A 81 13.40 -5.44 -14.28
N PRO A 82 14.07 -4.72 -13.36
CA PRO A 82 13.41 -3.79 -12.44
C PRO A 82 12.73 -2.60 -13.12
N VAL A 83 13.09 -2.30 -14.38
CA VAL A 83 12.52 -1.18 -15.15
C VAL A 83 11.42 -1.67 -16.10
N LYS A 84 11.59 -2.85 -16.69
CA LYS A 84 10.72 -3.33 -17.78
C LYS A 84 9.68 -4.34 -17.34
N THR A 85 9.95 -5.15 -16.31
CA THR A 85 9.02 -6.17 -15.86
C THR A 85 7.78 -5.51 -15.26
N ARG A 86 6.61 -5.89 -15.80
CA ARG A 86 5.30 -5.38 -15.35
C ARG A 86 4.67 -6.35 -14.36
N PHE A 87 4.11 -5.81 -13.29
CA PHE A 87 3.35 -6.55 -12.28
C PHE A 87 1.88 -6.14 -12.30
N MET A 88 1.00 -7.10 -12.03
CA MET A 88 -0.37 -6.77 -11.63
C MET A 88 -0.35 -6.22 -10.20
N ILE A 89 -0.52 -4.91 -10.04
CA ILE A 89 -0.35 -4.23 -8.74
C ILE A 89 -1.58 -4.34 -7.82
N GLY A 90 -2.66 -4.96 -8.29
CA GLY A 90 -3.86 -5.22 -7.48
C GLY A 90 -4.39 -3.98 -6.77
N SER A 91 -4.59 -4.07 -5.46
CA SER A 91 -5.15 -2.99 -4.63
C SER A 91 -4.31 -1.71 -4.58
N ILE A 92 -3.04 -1.73 -5.00
CA ILE A 92 -2.26 -0.48 -5.15
C ILE A 92 -2.96 0.46 -6.14
N THR A 93 -3.68 -0.07 -7.14
CA THR A 93 -4.51 0.71 -8.07
C THR A 93 -5.43 1.72 -7.38
N LYS A 94 -5.92 1.43 -6.16
CA LYS A 94 -6.80 2.35 -5.40
C LYS A 94 -6.12 3.68 -5.10
N THR A 95 -4.80 3.69 -4.90
CA THR A 95 -4.03 4.93 -4.67
C THR A 95 -4.06 5.84 -5.89
N PHE A 96 -3.97 5.26 -7.10
CA PHE A 96 -4.12 6.00 -8.35
C PHE A 96 -5.55 6.52 -8.53
N THR A 97 -6.56 5.70 -8.25
CA THR A 97 -7.97 6.14 -8.30
C THR A 97 -8.23 7.30 -7.33
N ALA A 98 -7.69 7.23 -6.11
CA ALA A 98 -7.78 8.29 -5.12
C ALA A 98 -7.08 9.58 -5.57
N THR A 99 -5.89 9.44 -6.15
CA THR A 99 -5.14 10.57 -6.72
C THR A 99 -5.91 11.23 -7.86
N SER A 100 -6.52 10.45 -8.75
CA SER A 100 -7.38 10.97 -9.82
C SER A 100 -8.57 11.75 -9.25
N LEU A 101 -9.19 11.30 -8.15
CA LEU A 101 -10.26 12.05 -7.49
C LEU A 101 -9.75 13.40 -6.95
N ALA A 102 -8.59 13.41 -6.28
CA ALA A 102 -7.97 14.65 -5.81
C ALA A 102 -7.70 15.63 -6.97
N GLN A 103 -7.15 15.14 -8.08
CA GLN A 103 -6.92 15.96 -9.28
C GLN A 103 -8.23 16.50 -9.90
N LEU A 104 -9.33 15.74 -9.83
CA LEU A 104 -10.64 16.24 -10.27
C LEU A 104 -11.16 17.35 -9.34
N MET A 105 -10.90 17.25 -8.03
CA MET A 105 -11.22 18.31 -7.07
C MET A 105 -10.40 19.57 -7.32
N ASP A 106 -9.08 19.44 -7.53
CA ASP A 106 -8.19 20.58 -7.85
C ASP A 106 -8.64 21.33 -9.11
N ARG A 107 -9.26 20.61 -10.06
CA ARG A 107 -9.80 21.16 -11.30
C ARG A 107 -11.23 21.73 -11.17
N GLY A 108 -11.83 21.68 -9.98
CA GLY A 108 -13.22 22.11 -9.75
C GLY A 108 -14.25 21.24 -10.45
N LEU A 109 -13.92 19.99 -10.80
CA LEU A 109 -14.85 19.03 -11.41
C LEU A 109 -15.59 18.18 -10.36
N VAL A 110 -15.05 18.13 -9.15
CA VAL A 110 -15.69 17.58 -7.95
C VAL A 110 -15.60 18.63 -6.87
N ASP A 111 -16.75 19.05 -6.34
CA ASP A 111 -16.79 20.19 -5.39
C ASP A 111 -16.33 19.77 -3.98
N SER A 112 -16.78 18.60 -3.51
CA SER A 112 -16.49 18.10 -2.17
C SER A 112 -16.47 16.58 -2.10
N LEU A 113 -15.71 16.02 -1.15
CA LEU A 113 -15.80 14.60 -0.80
C LEU A 113 -17.12 14.25 -0.12
N ASP A 114 -17.79 15.22 0.50
CA ASP A 114 -19.10 15.02 1.14
C ASP A 114 -20.25 15.06 0.12
N ASP A 115 -19.96 15.27 -1.17
CA ASP A 115 -20.97 15.19 -2.22
C ASP A 115 -21.54 13.76 -2.34
N PRO A 116 -22.86 13.62 -2.57
CA PRO A 116 -23.46 12.35 -2.94
C PRO A 116 -22.77 11.75 -4.18
N ALA A 117 -22.30 10.52 -4.11
CA ALA A 117 -21.62 9.86 -5.22
C ALA A 117 -22.51 9.77 -6.48
N ASN A 118 -23.83 9.61 -6.28
CA ASN A 118 -24.82 9.60 -7.36
C ASN A 118 -24.90 10.91 -8.15
N LYS A 119 -24.34 12.03 -7.66
CA LYS A 119 -24.16 13.27 -8.44
C LYS A 119 -23.26 13.06 -9.66
N TYR A 120 -22.31 12.12 -9.59
CA TYR A 120 -21.27 11.91 -10.59
C TYR A 120 -21.46 10.62 -11.40
N LEU A 121 -22.21 9.65 -10.87
CA LEU A 121 -22.46 8.38 -11.53
C LEU A 121 -23.52 8.53 -12.63
N LYS A 122 -23.16 8.17 -13.87
CA LYS A 122 -24.05 8.27 -15.04
C LYS A 122 -24.61 6.94 -15.54
N ARG A 123 -23.98 5.83 -15.16
CA ARG A 123 -24.31 4.49 -15.65
C ARG A 123 -24.95 3.60 -14.60
N ASP A 124 -24.89 3.99 -13.34
CA ASP A 124 -25.37 3.20 -12.22
C ASP A 124 -25.80 4.14 -11.10
N THR A 125 -26.70 3.66 -10.25
CA THR A 125 -27.21 4.39 -9.09
C THR A 125 -26.96 3.56 -7.84
N LEU A 126 -26.19 4.14 -6.91
CA LEU A 126 -25.95 3.54 -5.61
C LEU A 126 -27.21 3.64 -4.74
N PRO A 127 -27.46 2.63 -3.89
CA PRO A 127 -28.57 2.67 -2.95
C PRO A 127 -28.32 3.71 -1.87
N GLN A 128 -29.38 4.07 -1.16
CA GLN A 128 -29.26 4.76 0.13
C GLN A 128 -28.98 3.77 1.25
N VAL A 129 -28.26 4.24 2.27
CA VAL A 129 -28.00 3.49 3.51
C VAL A 129 -28.57 4.32 4.66
N ASP A 130 -29.49 3.73 5.43
CA ASP A 130 -30.22 4.42 6.51
C ASP A 130 -30.92 5.72 6.05
N GLY A 131 -31.44 5.72 4.82
CA GLY A 131 -32.13 6.87 4.23
C GLY A 131 -31.21 8.01 3.78
N LYS A 132 -29.89 7.79 3.75
CA LYS A 132 -28.89 8.76 3.31
C LYS A 132 -28.18 8.30 2.05
N ASP A 133 -27.82 9.26 1.19
CA ASP A 133 -26.98 8.99 0.02
C ASP A 133 -25.55 8.66 0.44
N ILE A 134 -24.93 7.71 -0.24
CA ILE A 134 -23.51 7.40 -0.09
C ILE A 134 -22.69 8.53 -0.71
N THR A 135 -21.74 9.07 0.05
CA THR A 135 -20.82 10.13 -0.37
C THR A 135 -19.55 9.59 -1.03
N LEU A 136 -18.82 10.43 -1.75
CA LEU A 136 -17.50 10.09 -2.29
C LEU A 136 -16.50 9.73 -1.18
N LYS A 137 -16.56 10.44 -0.05
CA LYS A 137 -15.76 10.18 1.15
C LYS A 137 -15.95 8.75 1.64
N GLU A 138 -17.20 8.30 1.79
CA GLU A 138 -17.48 6.97 2.31
C GLU A 138 -17.03 5.85 1.38
N LEU A 139 -17.04 6.09 0.07
CA LEU A 139 -16.49 5.15 -0.91
C LEU A 139 -14.97 5.05 -0.78
N ILE A 140 -14.26 6.18 -0.76
CA ILE A 140 -12.79 6.20 -0.77
C ILE A 140 -12.18 5.76 0.57
N THR A 141 -12.92 5.90 1.68
CA THR A 141 -12.51 5.42 3.01
C THR A 141 -13.09 4.07 3.39
N HIS A 142 -13.77 3.37 2.48
CA HIS A 142 -14.38 2.07 2.73
C HIS A 142 -15.38 2.05 3.90
N THR A 143 -16.17 3.11 4.07
CA THR A 143 -17.18 3.25 5.12
C THR A 143 -18.62 3.33 4.61
N ALA A 144 -18.83 3.12 3.30
CA ALA A 144 -20.15 3.11 2.66
C ALA A 144 -21.03 1.87 2.99
N GLY A 145 -20.59 1.00 3.91
CA GLY A 145 -21.36 -0.16 4.37
C GLY A 145 -21.30 -1.40 3.46
N PHE A 146 -20.66 -1.32 2.30
CA PHE A 146 -20.47 -2.46 1.40
C PHE A 146 -19.68 -3.60 2.03
N GLY A 147 -20.14 -4.83 1.79
CA GLY A 147 -19.41 -6.06 2.06
C GLY A 147 -18.27 -6.26 1.08
N ASN A 148 -17.54 -7.36 1.23
CA ASN A 148 -16.47 -7.73 0.32
C ASN A 148 -16.88 -8.95 -0.52
N ILE A 149 -16.69 -8.87 -1.83
CA ILE A 149 -16.77 -10.00 -2.75
C ILE A 149 -15.36 -10.32 -3.26
N THR A 150 -14.44 -10.66 -2.37
CA THR A 150 -13.04 -10.97 -2.76
C THR A 150 -12.99 -12.12 -3.78
N PHE A 151 -14.01 -12.97 -3.81
CA PHE A 151 -14.24 -13.94 -4.86
C PHE A 151 -14.81 -13.22 -6.09
N HIS A 152 -13.94 -12.94 -7.08
CA HIS A 152 -14.16 -12.43 -8.47
C HIS A 152 -13.12 -11.38 -8.90
N LEU A 153 -11.97 -11.24 -8.20
CA LEU A 153 -10.87 -10.35 -8.63
C LEU A 153 -10.31 -10.65 -10.04
N SER A 154 -10.62 -11.83 -10.57
CA SER A 154 -10.38 -12.22 -11.95
C SER A 154 -11.63 -12.91 -12.49
N ASN A 155 -12.08 -12.49 -13.67
CA ASN A 155 -13.09 -13.19 -14.45
C ASN A 155 -12.40 -13.83 -15.65
N ASP A 156 -12.58 -15.12 -15.83
CA ASP A 156 -12.13 -15.85 -17.02
C ASP A 156 -13.01 -15.53 -18.24
N LYS A 157 -14.22 -15.02 -18.00
CA LYS A 157 -15.13 -14.55 -19.05
C LYS A 157 -14.82 -13.13 -19.46
N LYS A 158 -14.61 -12.93 -20.76
CA LYS A 158 -14.56 -11.60 -21.37
C LYS A 158 -15.90 -10.90 -21.16
N VAL A 159 -15.85 -9.72 -20.56
CA VAL A 159 -16.97 -8.78 -20.46
C VAL A 159 -16.68 -7.58 -21.35
N ALA A 160 -17.72 -7.01 -21.96
CA ALA A 160 -17.58 -5.80 -22.76
C ALA A 160 -17.37 -4.61 -21.83
N TYR A 161 -16.45 -3.71 -22.20
CA TYR A 161 -16.21 -2.48 -21.45
C TYR A 161 -16.69 -1.26 -22.26
N PRO A 162 -17.34 -0.25 -21.62
CA PRO A 162 -17.68 -0.22 -20.20
C PRO A 162 -18.80 -1.22 -19.86
N LEU A 163 -18.78 -1.77 -18.63
CA LEU A 163 -19.84 -2.64 -18.12
C LEU A 163 -21.20 -1.93 -18.17
N SER A 164 -22.27 -2.69 -18.42
CA SER A 164 -23.63 -2.16 -18.36
C SER A 164 -24.06 -1.85 -16.92
N ALA A 165 -25.09 -1.01 -16.76
CA ALA A 165 -25.70 -0.71 -15.45
C ALA A 165 -26.11 -2.00 -14.71
N GLU A 166 -26.76 -2.90 -15.45
CA GLU A 166 -27.22 -4.20 -14.96
C GLU A 166 -26.03 -5.07 -14.51
N GLU A 167 -24.94 -5.09 -15.28
CA GLU A 167 -23.74 -5.84 -14.95
C GLU A 167 -23.04 -5.32 -13.69
N VAL A 168 -23.03 -4.01 -13.48
CA VAL A 168 -22.49 -3.38 -12.27
C VAL A 168 -23.39 -3.71 -11.08
N ALA A 169 -24.71 -3.54 -11.21
CA ALA A 169 -25.66 -3.82 -10.15
C ALA A 169 -25.61 -5.30 -9.72
N ALA A 170 -25.56 -6.24 -10.67
CA ALA A 170 -25.50 -7.68 -10.40
C ALA A 170 -24.21 -8.12 -9.68
N ARG A 171 -23.13 -7.34 -9.79
CA ARG A 171 -21.83 -7.62 -9.16
C ARG A 171 -21.53 -6.72 -7.98
N ARG A 172 -22.44 -5.81 -7.63
CA ARG A 172 -22.25 -4.90 -6.51
C ARG A 172 -22.24 -5.71 -5.21
N PRO A 173 -21.25 -5.51 -4.32
CA PRO A 173 -21.31 -6.11 -3.00
C PRO A 173 -22.59 -5.68 -2.27
N PRO A 174 -23.17 -6.54 -1.43
CA PRO A 174 -24.32 -6.15 -0.61
C PRO A 174 -23.91 -5.10 0.43
N ILE A 175 -24.85 -4.25 0.85
CA ILE A 175 -24.70 -3.43 2.05
C ILE A 175 -24.90 -4.32 3.26
N ILE A 176 -23.91 -4.38 4.15
CA ILE A 176 -23.93 -5.24 5.35
C ILE A 176 -23.71 -4.47 6.66
N ARG A 177 -23.48 -3.15 6.58
CA ARG A 177 -23.25 -2.26 7.73
C ARG A 177 -23.90 -0.90 7.49
N LYS A 178 -24.24 -0.23 8.59
CA LYS A 178 -24.66 1.18 8.61
C LYS A 178 -23.51 2.11 8.22
N LEU A 179 -23.83 3.37 7.88
CA LEU A 179 -22.82 4.40 7.67
C LEU A 179 -22.12 4.75 9.00
N LYS A 180 -20.82 5.04 8.94
CA LYS A 180 -20.04 5.34 10.15
C LYS A 180 -20.42 6.73 10.67
N GLY A 181 -20.88 6.82 11.92
CA GLY A 181 -21.30 8.08 12.55
C GLY A 181 -22.81 8.35 12.53
N THR A 182 -23.62 7.38 12.08
CA THR A 182 -25.07 7.42 12.25
C THR A 182 -25.46 6.60 13.48
N ALA A 183 -25.95 7.27 14.52
CA ALA A 183 -26.65 6.65 15.65
C ALA A 183 -28.11 6.38 15.26
#